data_AF-A0A5E4LIG2-F1
#
_entry.id   AF-A0A5E4LIG2-F1
#
_cell.length_a   1.000
_cell.length_b   1.000
_cell.length_c   1.000
_cell.angle_alpha   90.00
_cell.angle_beta   90.00
_cell.angle_gamma   90.00
#
_symmetry.space_group_name_H-M   'P 1'
#
loop_
_entity.id
_entity.type
_entity.pdbx_description
1 polymer ?
#
loop_
_entity_poly.entity_id
_entity_poly.type
_entity_poly.pdbx_seq_one_letter_code
_entity_poly.pdbx_strand_id
1 'polypeptide(L)'
;MGKNKASSAYSAAALAEKTGRLPQYALEKKALAGEERAVREKAAREAAASLVKCPSQGIPALKNRLSEKYRITFLKNSEILSHIPARHAALRRLLLKSPTRTLSGVSPVAIMPPPSPCPGRCIYCPRGENAPQSYTGYEPTTMRAIQSKYSASLQVASRLKQYAAQGHPTDKCHLIVMGGTFLCSPQKKRHAFVKQAFEAFNGKKAAA
;
A
#
# COMPACT_ATOMS: atom_id res chain seq x y z
N MET A 1 25.42 15.82 11.27
CA MET A 1 25.04 15.94 9.84
C MET A 1 25.47 14.66 9.12
N GLY A 2 24.72 13.92 8.32
CA GLY A 2 23.29 13.84 8.03
C GLY A 2 23.00 12.35 7.73
N LYS A 3 22.01 11.77 8.40
CA LYS A 3 21.63 10.35 8.21
C LYS A 3 20.90 10.22 6.88
N ASN A 4 21.61 9.88 5.80
CA ASN A 4 21.03 9.37 4.56
C ASN A 4 20.38 8.00 4.82
N LYS A 5 19.20 8.01 5.46
CA LYS A 5 18.30 6.85 5.56
C LYS A 5 17.53 6.68 4.26
N ALA A 6 18.22 6.63 3.12
CA ALA A 6 17.65 6.17 1.87
C ALA A 6 17.42 4.65 1.99
N SER A 7 16.26 4.28 2.52
CA SER A 7 15.60 2.96 2.43
C SER A 7 16.50 1.71 2.56
N SER A 8 16.81 1.29 3.79
CA SER A 8 17.60 0.06 4.05
C SER A 8 16.96 -1.23 3.51
N ALA A 9 15.71 -1.19 3.04
CA ALA A 9 15.05 -2.33 2.41
C ALA A 9 15.50 -2.54 0.95
N TYR A 10 15.79 -1.46 0.22
CA TYR A 10 16.24 -1.55 -1.18
C TYR A 10 17.72 -1.91 -1.27
N SER A 11 18.57 -1.38 -0.38
CA SER A 11 19.97 -1.80 -0.31
C SER A 11 20.10 -3.27 0.08
N ALA A 12 19.29 -3.75 1.03
CA ALA A 12 19.28 -5.15 1.45
C ALA A 12 18.80 -6.11 0.34
N ALA A 13 17.74 -5.72 -0.39
CA ALA A 13 17.21 -6.53 -1.50
C ALA A 13 18.18 -6.55 -2.70
N ALA A 14 18.80 -5.42 -3.03
CA ALA A 14 19.80 -5.32 -4.08
C ALA A 14 21.11 -6.06 -3.72
N LEU A 15 21.53 -6.05 -2.44
CA LEU A 15 22.64 -6.88 -1.98
C LEU A 15 22.29 -8.36 -2.07
N ALA A 16 21.08 -8.76 -1.66
CA ALA A 16 20.65 -10.15 -1.70
C ALA A 16 20.56 -10.71 -3.13
N GLU A 17 20.14 -9.91 -4.11
CA GLU A 17 20.18 -10.29 -5.53
C GLU A 17 21.62 -10.54 -6.04
N LYS A 18 22.63 -9.84 -5.49
CA LYS A 18 24.04 -10.01 -5.88
C LYS A 18 24.78 -11.12 -5.14
N THR A 19 24.49 -11.33 -3.86
CA THR A 19 25.26 -12.25 -2.99
C THR A 19 24.52 -13.56 -2.68
N GLY A 20 23.25 -13.69 -3.06
CA GLY A 20 22.40 -14.84 -2.74
C GLY A 20 22.06 -14.98 -1.25
N ARG A 21 22.55 -14.08 -0.38
CA ARG A 21 22.29 -14.08 1.07
C ARG A 21 21.79 -12.71 1.52
N LEU A 22 20.77 -12.72 2.35
CA LEU A 22 20.32 -11.51 3.02
C LEU A 22 21.37 -11.08 4.05
N PRO A 23 21.76 -9.80 4.09
CA PRO A 23 22.65 -9.28 5.12
C PRO A 23 22.08 -9.52 6.53
N GLN A 24 22.95 -9.76 7.50
CA GLN A 24 22.55 -10.11 8.88
C GLN A 24 21.64 -9.05 9.52
N TYR A 25 21.93 -7.76 9.31
CA TYR A 25 21.07 -6.65 9.76
C TYR A 25 19.63 -6.72 9.18
N ALA A 26 19.46 -7.27 7.97
CA ALA A 26 18.16 -7.39 7.32
C ALA A 26 17.36 -8.57 7.87
N LEU A 27 18.05 -9.65 8.26
CA LEU A 27 17.46 -10.80 8.96
C LEU A 27 16.99 -10.41 10.36
N GLU A 28 17.84 -9.72 11.13
CA GLU A 28 17.51 -9.18 12.45
C GLU A 28 16.31 -8.23 12.38
N LYS A 29 16.31 -7.32 11.41
CA LYS A 29 15.18 -6.41 11.19
C LYS A 29 13.90 -7.13 10.78
N LYS A 30 13.98 -8.23 10.02
CA LYS A 30 12.83 -9.09 9.70
C LYS A 30 12.31 -9.83 10.94
N ALA A 31 13.20 -10.36 11.78
CA ALA A 31 12.84 -11.03 13.02
C ALA A 31 12.15 -10.06 14.00
N LEU A 32 12.74 -8.88 14.22
CA LEU A 32 12.16 -7.79 15.02
C LEU A 32 10.79 -7.35 14.48
N ALA A 33 10.64 -7.24 13.16
CA ALA A 33 9.36 -6.93 12.54
C ALA A 33 8.32 -8.05 12.73
N GLY A 34 8.76 -9.31 12.84
CA GLY A 34 7.90 -10.46 13.13
C GLY A 34 7.38 -10.45 14.56
N GLU A 35 8.27 -10.20 15.54
CA GLU A 35 7.92 -10.06 16.96
C GLU A 35 6.99 -8.86 17.18
N GLU A 36 7.31 -7.70 16.60
CA GLU A 36 6.44 -6.52 16.67
C GLU A 36 5.06 -6.80 16.08
N ARG A 37 4.98 -7.55 14.98
CA ARG A 37 3.71 -7.92 14.35
C ARG A 37 2.86 -8.80 15.25
N ALA A 38 3.46 -9.78 15.94
CA ALA A 38 2.73 -10.65 16.87
C ALA A 38 2.18 -9.86 18.07
N VAL A 39 2.95 -8.91 18.60
CA VAL A 39 2.50 -8.00 19.67
C VAL A 39 1.34 -7.12 19.20
N ARG A 40 1.44 -6.54 18.00
CA ARG A 40 0.37 -5.73 17.41
C ARG A 40 -0.91 -6.53 17.18
N GLU A 41 -0.79 -7.79 16.77
CA GLU A 41 -1.95 -8.67 16.58
C GLU A 41 -2.68 -8.94 17.91
N LYS A 42 -1.93 -9.21 18.99
CA LYS A 42 -2.52 -9.36 20.35
C LYS A 42 -3.26 -8.09 20.77
N ALA A 43 -2.64 -6.92 20.58
CA ALA A 43 -3.26 -5.63 20.87
C ALA A 43 -4.53 -5.38 20.05
N ALA A 44 -4.50 -5.72 18.75
CA ALA A 44 -5.64 -5.56 17.85
C ALA A 44 -6.82 -6.48 18.24
N ARG A 45 -6.52 -7.71 18.67
CA ARG A 45 -7.53 -8.67 19.14
C ARG A 45 -8.18 -8.21 20.43
N GLU A 46 -7.41 -7.69 21.39
CA GLU A 46 -7.93 -7.11 22.64
C GLU A 46 -8.79 -5.86 22.37
N ALA A 47 -8.36 -5.01 21.44
CA ALA A 47 -9.14 -3.85 21.01
C ALA A 47 -10.48 -4.27 20.39
N ALA A 48 -10.47 -5.25 19.49
CA ALA A 48 -11.67 -5.77 18.85
C ALA A 48 -12.65 -6.37 19.86
N ALA A 49 -12.16 -7.17 20.82
CA ALA A 49 -12.99 -7.75 21.87
C ALA A 49 -13.63 -6.67 22.76
N SER A 50 -12.87 -5.64 23.12
CA SER A 50 -13.37 -4.51 23.92
C SER A 50 -14.47 -3.73 23.18
N LEU A 51 -14.27 -3.43 21.89
CA LEU A 51 -15.23 -2.71 21.07
C LEU A 51 -16.50 -3.51 20.77
N VAL A 52 -16.40 -4.84 20.66
CA VAL A 52 -17.57 -5.72 20.51
C VAL A 52 -18.42 -5.72 21.78
N LYS A 53 -17.79 -5.70 22.96
CA LYS A 53 -18.49 -5.64 24.25
C LYS A 53 -19.10 -4.27 24.51
N CYS A 54 -18.39 -3.19 24.17
CA CYS A 54 -18.84 -1.82 24.40
C CYS A 54 -18.59 -0.93 23.15
N PRO A 55 -19.58 -0.83 22.24
CA PRO A 55 -19.44 -0.03 21.01
C PRO A 55 -19.39 1.49 21.26
N SER A 56 -19.94 1.97 22.37
CA SER A 56 -19.97 3.39 22.76
C SER A 56 -18.64 3.89 23.34
N GLN A 57 -17.65 3.01 23.54
CA GLN A 57 -16.35 3.40 24.06
C GLN A 57 -15.61 4.32 23.07
N GLY A 58 -14.94 5.35 23.61
CA GLY A 58 -14.07 6.22 22.82
C GLY A 58 -12.92 5.46 22.15
N ILE A 59 -12.99 5.29 20.82
CA ILE A 59 -11.98 4.61 20.00
C ILE A 59 -10.56 5.19 20.20
N PRO A 60 -10.35 6.52 20.20
CA PRO A 60 -9.01 7.09 20.38
C PRO A 60 -8.38 6.73 21.73
N ALA A 61 -9.16 6.84 22.82
CA ALA A 61 -8.69 6.53 24.18
C ALA A 61 -8.32 5.05 24.33
N LEU A 62 -9.13 4.15 23.77
CA LEU A 62 -8.82 2.71 23.75
C LEU A 62 -7.49 2.43 23.03
N LYS A 63 -7.26 3.08 21.90
CA LYS A 63 -6.04 2.91 21.12
C LYS A 63 -4.80 3.40 21.85
N ASN A 64 -4.88 4.54 22.55
CA ASN A 64 -3.76 5.05 23.33
C ASN A 64 -3.42 4.10 24.48
N ARG A 65 -4.42 3.69 25.27
CA ARG A 65 -4.25 2.74 26.38
C ARG A 65 -3.60 1.43 25.93
N LEU A 66 -4.05 0.86 24.81
CA LEU A 66 -3.46 -0.38 24.28
C LEU A 66 -2.08 -0.15 23.67
N SER A 67 -1.83 1.03 23.10
CA SER A 67 -0.51 1.36 22.56
C SER A 67 0.54 1.44 23.67
N GLU A 68 0.18 2.02 24.81
CA GLU A 68 1.01 2.06 26.02
C GLU A 68 1.23 0.66 26.61
N LYS A 69 0.14 -0.10 26.82
CA LYS A 69 0.19 -1.47 27.39
C LYS A 69 1.12 -2.40 26.62
N TYR A 70 1.05 -2.36 25.29
CA TYR A 70 1.83 -3.23 24.41
C TYR A 70 3.12 -2.59 23.91
N ARG A 71 3.48 -1.37 24.36
CA ARG A 71 4.65 -0.60 23.92
C ARG A 71 4.76 -0.50 22.39
N ILE A 72 3.63 -0.33 21.72
CA ILE A 72 3.56 -0.12 20.27
C ILE A 72 3.40 1.37 19.96
N THR A 73 3.94 1.82 18.83
CA THR A 73 3.87 3.24 18.42
C THR A 73 2.44 3.73 18.21
N PHE A 74 1.64 2.99 17.46
CA PHE A 74 0.22 3.30 17.22
C PHE A 74 -0.53 2.09 16.65
N LEU A 75 -1.66 1.75 17.27
CA LEU A 75 -2.59 0.73 16.76
C LEU A 75 -3.40 1.27 15.58
N LYS A 76 -3.39 0.59 14.43
CA LYS A 76 -4.13 1.05 13.23
C LYS A 76 -5.57 0.56 13.24
N ASN A 77 -6.50 1.36 12.69
CA ASN A 77 -7.89 0.93 12.54
C ASN A 77 -8.02 -0.33 11.66
N SER A 78 -7.19 -0.46 10.61
CA SER A 78 -7.13 -1.63 9.74
C SER A 78 -6.74 -2.92 10.48
N GLU A 79 -5.87 -2.80 11.50
CA GLU A 79 -5.44 -3.93 12.32
C GLU A 79 -6.61 -4.41 13.19
N ILE A 80 -7.33 -3.48 13.84
CA ILE A 80 -8.53 -3.79 14.65
C ILE A 80 -9.65 -4.37 13.77
N LEU A 81 -9.89 -3.77 12.60
CA LEU A 81 -10.97 -4.15 11.68
C LEU A 81 -10.84 -5.60 11.21
N SER A 82 -9.60 -6.10 11.07
CA SER A 82 -9.32 -7.48 10.65
C SER A 82 -9.82 -8.52 11.66
N HIS A 83 -10.03 -8.14 12.92
CA HIS A 83 -10.50 -9.02 14.00
C HIS A 83 -11.98 -8.80 14.38
N ILE A 84 -12.68 -7.86 13.75
CA ILE A 84 -14.10 -7.60 14.02
C ILE A 84 -14.95 -8.42 13.05
N PRO A 85 -15.86 -9.27 13.53
CA PRO A 85 -16.69 -10.09 12.65
C PRO A 85 -17.67 -9.23 11.84
N ALA A 86 -18.03 -9.72 10.65
CA ALA A 86 -18.87 -9.00 9.69
C ALA A 86 -20.26 -8.60 10.25
N ARG A 87 -20.76 -9.32 11.25
CA ARG A 87 -22.03 -9.04 11.94
C ARG A 87 -22.11 -7.63 12.55
N HIS A 88 -20.98 -7.02 12.92
CA HIS A 88 -20.96 -5.68 13.53
C HIS A 88 -20.74 -4.58 12.48
N ALA A 89 -21.65 -4.47 11.50
CA ALA A 89 -21.53 -3.52 10.39
C ALA A 89 -21.38 -2.05 10.84
N ALA A 90 -22.12 -1.63 11.87
CA ALA A 90 -22.03 -0.27 12.42
C ALA A 90 -20.62 0.05 12.96
N LEU A 91 -20.03 -0.86 13.74
CA LEU A 91 -18.68 -0.71 14.27
C LEU A 91 -17.62 -0.71 13.14
N ARG A 92 -17.79 -1.56 12.13
CA ARG A 92 -16.91 -1.60 10.96
C ARG A 92 -16.93 -0.28 10.19
N ARG A 93 -18.11 0.37 10.07
CA ARG A 93 -18.24 1.71 9.46
C ARG A 93 -17.51 2.80 10.26
N LEU A 94 -17.56 2.76 11.59
CA LEU A 94 -16.85 3.71 12.46
C LEU A 94 -15.32 3.60 12.36
N LEU A 95 -14.80 2.40 12.11
CA LEU A 95 -13.37 2.17 11.94
C LEU A 95 -12.87 2.44 10.53
N LEU A 96 -13.77 2.59 9.55
CA LEU A 96 -13.45 2.86 8.15
C LEU A 96 -12.76 4.22 8.02
N LYS A 97 -11.59 4.24 7.40
CA LYS A 97 -10.82 5.48 7.20
C LYS A 97 -11.22 6.14 5.89
N SER A 98 -11.60 7.43 5.93
CA SER A 98 -11.99 8.20 4.74
C SER A 98 -13.12 7.55 3.93
N PRO A 99 -14.31 7.34 4.53
CA PRO A 99 -15.47 6.72 3.87
C PRO A 99 -15.85 7.41 2.56
N THR A 100 -15.62 8.72 2.46
CA THR A 100 -15.88 9.55 1.26
C THR A 100 -15.22 9.03 -0.01
N ARG A 101 -14.10 8.30 0.09
CA ARG A 101 -13.36 7.78 -1.07
C ARG A 101 -14.07 6.65 -1.82
N THR A 102 -15.03 5.99 -1.19
CA THR A 102 -15.73 4.83 -1.78
C THR A 102 -17.24 4.90 -1.53
N LEU A 103 -17.81 6.10 -1.39
CA LEU A 103 -19.25 6.29 -1.20
C LEU A 103 -20.06 5.75 -2.39
N SER A 104 -19.52 5.87 -3.61
CA SER A 104 -20.11 5.32 -4.83
C SER A 104 -20.03 3.78 -4.93
N GLY A 105 -19.38 3.12 -3.96
CA GLY A 105 -19.09 1.68 -4.04
C GLY A 105 -17.97 1.33 -5.03
N VAL A 106 -17.33 2.31 -5.68
CA VAL A 106 -16.22 2.09 -6.61
C VAL A 106 -14.90 2.49 -5.97
N SER A 107 -13.93 1.57 -5.94
CA SER A 107 -12.61 1.81 -5.38
C SER A 107 -11.60 2.26 -6.44
N PRO A 108 -11.00 3.46 -6.31
CA PRO A 108 -10.03 3.96 -7.31
C PRO A 108 -8.66 3.30 -7.15
N VAL A 109 -8.20 2.61 -8.20
CA VAL A 109 -6.89 1.95 -8.25
C VAL A 109 -5.98 2.71 -9.21
N ALA A 110 -5.14 3.57 -8.64
CA ALA A 110 -4.21 4.38 -9.41
C ALA A 110 -2.84 3.70 -9.50
N ILE A 111 -2.36 3.46 -10.73
CA ILE A 111 -1.08 2.83 -11.05
C ILE A 111 -0.24 3.73 -11.94
N MET A 112 1.09 3.60 -11.87
CA MET A 112 2.02 4.36 -12.70
C MET A 112 2.91 3.41 -13.52
N PRO A 113 3.10 3.68 -14.83
CA PRO A 113 4.07 2.98 -15.65
C PRO A 113 5.50 3.44 -15.31
N PRO A 114 6.53 2.70 -15.74
CA PRO A 114 7.91 3.16 -15.60
C PRO A 114 8.11 4.52 -16.30
N PRO A 115 9.02 5.37 -15.79
CA PRO A 115 9.33 6.66 -16.40
C PRO A 115 9.72 6.48 -17.87
N SER A 116 9.06 7.24 -18.75
CA SER A 116 9.35 7.28 -20.18
C SER A 116 9.60 8.73 -20.59
N PRO A 117 10.54 8.99 -21.51
CA PRO A 117 10.74 10.33 -22.05
C PRO A 117 9.47 10.85 -22.71
N CYS A 118 9.26 12.16 -22.60
CA CYS A 118 8.19 12.88 -23.28
C CYS A 118 8.71 13.36 -24.66
N PRO A 119 7.90 13.31 -25.73
CA PRO A 119 8.26 13.90 -27.02
C PRO A 119 8.41 15.42 -26.93
N GLY A 120 7.66 16.06 -26.03
CA GLY A 120 7.73 17.50 -25.79
C GLY A 120 8.75 17.89 -24.72
N ARG A 121 9.28 19.12 -24.82
CA ARG A 121 10.04 19.76 -23.74
C ARG A 121 9.19 20.89 -23.15
N CYS A 122 8.65 20.66 -21.96
CA CYS A 122 7.90 21.66 -21.21
C CYS A 122 8.79 22.28 -20.14
N ILE A 123 8.92 23.61 -20.16
CA ILE A 123 9.75 24.39 -19.21
C ILE A 123 9.24 24.30 -17.76
N TYR A 124 7.93 24.14 -17.57
CA TYR A 124 7.31 24.05 -16.25
C TYR A 124 7.27 22.64 -15.68
N CYS A 125 7.65 21.62 -16.46
CA CYS A 125 7.43 20.26 -16.04
C CYS A 125 8.50 19.79 -15.04
N PRO A 126 8.12 19.44 -13.81
CA PRO A 126 9.07 18.86 -12.88
C PRO A 126 9.54 17.49 -13.40
N ARG A 127 10.83 17.21 -13.17
CA ARG A 127 11.48 15.94 -13.50
C ARG A 127 11.96 15.31 -12.20
N GLY A 128 11.11 14.51 -11.57
CA GLY A 128 11.48 13.74 -10.38
C GLY A 128 12.44 12.61 -10.71
N GLU A 129 13.34 12.31 -9.78
CA GLU A 129 14.25 11.17 -9.91
C GLU A 129 13.45 9.86 -9.82
N ASN A 130 13.61 8.98 -10.81
CA ASN A 130 12.87 7.72 -10.89
C ASN A 130 11.34 7.89 -10.78
N ALA A 131 10.78 9.00 -11.25
CA ALA A 131 9.34 9.28 -11.25
C ALA A 131 8.83 9.54 -12.68
N PRO A 132 7.55 9.27 -12.99
CA PRO A 132 6.96 9.69 -14.25
C PRO A 132 7.04 11.22 -14.42
N GLN A 133 7.05 11.66 -15.68
CA GLN A 133 7.04 13.08 -16.03
C GLN A 133 5.87 13.79 -15.32
N SER A 134 6.14 15.01 -14.81
CA SER A 134 5.21 15.84 -14.00
C SER A 134 5.04 15.43 -12.53
N TYR A 135 5.76 14.41 -12.05
CA TYR A 135 5.75 13.99 -10.65
C TYR A 135 7.14 14.18 -10.00
N THR A 136 7.15 14.36 -8.68
CA THR A 136 8.39 14.58 -7.90
C THR A 136 8.99 13.29 -7.35
N GLY A 137 8.20 12.21 -7.23
CA GLY A 137 8.65 10.94 -6.62
C GLY A 137 8.15 10.73 -5.19
N TYR A 138 7.74 11.82 -4.52
CA TYR A 138 7.31 11.79 -3.12
C TYR A 138 5.79 11.65 -2.95
N GLU A 139 5.04 11.64 -4.05
CA GLU A 139 3.60 11.43 -3.98
C GLU A 139 3.29 9.99 -3.56
N PRO A 140 2.19 9.76 -2.82
CA PRO A 140 1.86 8.43 -2.30
C PRO A 140 1.79 7.35 -3.38
N THR A 141 1.30 7.69 -4.58
CA THR A 141 1.20 6.71 -5.67
C THR A 141 2.54 6.47 -6.35
N THR A 142 3.35 7.52 -6.56
CA THR A 142 4.71 7.39 -7.10
C THR A 142 5.57 6.53 -6.19
N MET A 143 5.54 6.76 -4.87
CA MET A 143 6.26 5.94 -3.90
C MET A 143 5.84 4.47 -3.94
N ARG A 144 4.54 4.17 -4.12
CA ARG A 144 4.05 2.80 -4.28
C ARG A 144 4.53 2.17 -5.59
N ALA A 145 4.54 2.95 -6.67
CA ALA A 145 5.03 2.49 -7.96
C ALA A 145 6.53 2.15 -7.90
N ILE A 146 7.34 3.01 -7.27
CA ILE A 146 8.77 2.76 -7.01
C ILE A 146 8.96 1.48 -6.18
N GLN A 147 8.18 1.29 -5.10
CA GLN A 147 8.20 0.06 -4.26
C GLN A 147 7.89 -1.21 -5.04
N SER A 148 7.00 -1.12 -6.02
CA SER A 148 6.64 -2.22 -6.89
C SER A 148 7.59 -2.42 -8.09
N LYS A 149 8.69 -1.66 -8.17
CA LYS A 149 9.57 -1.59 -9.36
C LYS A 149 8.75 -1.34 -10.65
N TYR A 150 7.70 -0.51 -10.57
CA TYR A 150 6.77 -0.18 -11.66
C TYR A 150 6.00 -1.37 -12.26
N SER A 151 5.92 -2.50 -11.58
CA SER A 151 5.08 -3.64 -12.01
C SER A 151 3.60 -3.32 -11.81
N ALA A 152 2.80 -3.37 -12.89
CA ALA A 152 1.37 -3.09 -12.80
C ALA A 152 0.64 -4.08 -11.89
N SER A 153 0.97 -5.37 -11.99
CA SER A 153 0.33 -6.42 -11.22
C SER A 153 0.57 -6.25 -9.72
N LEU A 154 1.81 -5.93 -9.32
CA LEU A 154 2.16 -5.67 -7.92
C LEU A 154 1.49 -4.39 -7.40
N GLN A 155 1.38 -3.34 -8.21
CA GLN A 155 0.68 -2.11 -7.81
C GLN A 155 -0.81 -2.36 -7.55
N VAL A 156 -1.49 -3.07 -8.45
CA VAL A 156 -2.90 -3.43 -8.32
C VAL A 156 -3.10 -4.32 -7.09
N ALA A 157 -2.36 -5.43 -6.99
CA ALA A 157 -2.50 -6.38 -5.89
C ALA A 157 -2.25 -5.72 -4.51
N SER A 158 -1.20 -4.91 -4.40
CA SER A 158 -0.89 -4.16 -3.18
C SER A 158 -2.01 -3.16 -2.83
N ARG A 159 -2.54 -2.45 -3.82
CA ARG A 159 -3.62 -1.48 -3.60
C ARG A 159 -4.93 -2.14 -3.19
N LEU A 160 -5.30 -3.26 -3.81
CA LEU A 160 -6.47 -4.04 -3.44
C LEU A 160 -6.37 -4.59 -2.02
N LYS A 161 -5.21 -5.16 -1.65
CA LYS A 161 -4.94 -5.63 -0.30
C LYS A 161 -5.05 -4.50 0.73
N GLN A 162 -4.56 -3.31 0.38
CA GLN A 162 -4.67 -2.14 1.23
C GLN A 162 -6.14 -1.71 1.43
N TYR A 163 -6.94 -1.71 0.37
CA TYR A 163 -8.37 -1.39 0.47
C TYR A 163 -9.14 -2.39 1.31
N ALA A 164 -8.92 -3.69 1.08
CA ALA A 164 -9.53 -4.76 1.87
C ALA A 164 -9.17 -4.62 3.37
N ALA A 165 -7.90 -4.36 3.70
CA ALA A 165 -7.46 -4.15 5.07
C ALA A 165 -8.07 -2.89 5.72
N GLN A 166 -8.37 -1.87 4.93
CA GLN A 166 -9.04 -0.64 5.40
C GLN A 166 -10.56 -0.79 5.50
N GLY A 167 -11.14 -1.87 4.98
CA GLY A 167 -12.58 -2.12 4.97
C GLY A 167 -13.31 -1.57 3.74
N HIS A 168 -12.58 -1.12 2.73
CA HIS A 168 -13.18 -0.61 1.51
C HIS A 168 -13.60 -1.76 0.58
N PRO A 169 -14.73 -1.62 -0.14
CA PRO A 169 -15.17 -2.59 -1.13
C PRO A 169 -14.15 -2.70 -2.27
N THR A 170 -13.91 -3.91 -2.79
CA THR A 170 -13.00 -4.16 -3.92
C THR A 170 -13.68 -4.91 -5.06
N ASP A 171 -15.00 -5.05 -5.02
CA ASP A 171 -15.84 -5.66 -6.06
C ASP A 171 -15.87 -4.81 -7.33
N LYS A 172 -15.95 -3.49 -7.19
CA LYS A 172 -15.93 -2.54 -8.31
C LYS A 172 -14.71 -1.62 -8.20
N CYS A 173 -13.84 -1.66 -9.20
CA CYS A 173 -12.61 -0.88 -9.21
C CYS A 173 -12.54 0.04 -10.44
N HIS A 174 -12.09 1.28 -10.23
CA HIS A 174 -11.77 2.21 -11.30
C HIS A 174 -10.25 2.25 -11.48
N LEU A 175 -9.75 1.63 -12.55
CA LEU A 175 -8.34 1.64 -12.88
C LEU A 175 -7.94 3.00 -13.48
N ILE A 176 -6.97 3.67 -12.86
CA ILE A 176 -6.44 4.96 -13.32
C ILE A 176 -4.96 4.76 -13.63
N VAL A 177 -4.60 4.85 -14.91
CA VAL A 177 -3.19 4.89 -15.33
C VAL A 177 -2.72 6.32 -15.26
N MET A 178 -1.87 6.62 -14.29
CA MET A 178 -1.31 7.94 -14.06
C MET A 178 0.06 8.07 -14.72
N GLY A 179 0.45 9.31 -15.01
CA GLY A 179 1.70 9.65 -15.68
C GLY A 179 1.44 10.37 -17.00
N GLY A 180 2.28 11.36 -17.31
CA GLY A 180 2.10 12.18 -18.52
C GLY A 180 2.54 11.50 -19.83
N THR A 181 3.31 10.41 -19.76
CA THR A 181 4.02 9.85 -20.92
C THR A 181 3.62 8.42 -21.28
N PHE A 182 2.55 7.88 -20.68
CA PHE A 182 2.12 6.50 -20.94
C PHE A 182 1.85 6.25 -22.43
N LEU A 183 1.13 7.15 -23.08
CA LEU A 183 0.79 7.01 -24.50
C LEU A 183 1.99 7.20 -25.44
N CYS A 184 3.07 7.82 -24.97
CA CYS A 184 4.32 7.97 -25.74
C CYS A 184 5.15 6.68 -25.75
N SER A 185 4.85 5.73 -24.85
CA SER A 185 5.54 4.43 -24.82
C SER A 185 5.12 3.53 -25.99
N PRO A 186 6.00 2.63 -26.47
CA PRO A 186 5.65 1.66 -27.51
C PRO A 186 4.38 0.87 -27.19
N GLN A 187 3.56 0.60 -28.20
CA GLN A 187 2.26 -0.06 -28.04
C GLN A 187 2.35 -1.40 -27.31
N LYS A 188 3.37 -2.22 -27.62
CA LYS A 188 3.63 -3.50 -26.94
C LYS A 188 3.80 -3.33 -25.42
N LYS A 189 4.52 -2.29 -24.97
CA LYS A 189 4.71 -1.99 -23.53
C LYS A 189 3.41 -1.54 -22.88
N ARG A 190 2.64 -0.68 -23.56
CA ARG A 190 1.33 -0.21 -23.06
C ARG A 190 0.35 -1.37 -22.88
N HIS A 191 0.23 -2.24 -23.89
CA HIS A 191 -0.64 -3.41 -23.85
C HIS A 191 -0.20 -4.38 -22.75
N ALA A 192 1.09 -4.67 -22.63
CA ALA A 192 1.60 -5.55 -21.57
C ALA A 192 1.34 -4.98 -20.17
N PHE A 193 1.46 -3.67 -19.98
CA PHE A 193 1.20 -3.01 -18.71
C PHE A 193 -0.27 -3.11 -18.30
N VAL A 194 -1.18 -2.82 -19.24
CA VAL A 194 -2.63 -2.93 -19.02
C VAL A 194 -3.04 -4.40 -18.81
N LYS A 195 -2.49 -5.34 -19.61
CA LYS A 195 -2.70 -6.78 -19.44
C LYS A 195 -2.35 -7.21 -18.01
N GLN A 196 -1.17 -6.86 -17.51
CA GLN A 196 -0.74 -7.19 -16.15
C GLN A 196 -1.66 -6.60 -15.06
N ALA A 197 -2.21 -5.41 -15.28
CA ALA A 197 -3.17 -4.81 -14.34
C ALA A 197 -4.47 -5.64 -14.28
N PHE A 198 -5.02 -6.04 -15.43
CA PHE A 198 -6.22 -6.89 -15.49
C PHE A 198 -5.97 -8.30 -14.97
N GLU A 199 -4.80 -8.89 -15.23
CA GLU A 199 -4.42 -10.18 -14.64
C GLU A 199 -4.42 -10.13 -13.11
N ALA A 200 -3.99 -9.02 -12.52
CA ALA A 200 -4.02 -8.84 -11.07
C ALA A 200 -5.45 -8.67 -10.51
N PHE A 201 -6.35 -8.02 -11.25
CA PHE A 201 -7.78 -8.00 -10.87
C PHE A 201 -8.41 -9.39 -10.97
N ASN A 202 -8.04 -10.17 -12.00
CA ASN A 202 -8.59 -11.50 -12.25
C ASN A 202 -7.96 -12.60 -11.38
N GLY A 203 -6.83 -12.33 -10.73
CA GLY A 203 -6.08 -13.32 -9.95
C GLY A 203 -5.44 -14.43 -10.79
N LYS A 204 -5.41 -14.30 -12.12
CA LYS A 204 -4.86 -15.30 -13.05
C LYS A 204 -4.18 -14.62 -14.24
N LYS A 205 -3.17 -15.28 -14.80
CA LYS A 205 -2.54 -14.86 -16.05
C LYS A 205 -3.54 -15.04 -17.20
N ALA A 206 -3.52 -14.12 -18.16
CA ALA A 206 -4.32 -14.24 -19.36
C ALA A 206 -3.70 -15.30 -20.28
N ALA A 207 -4.56 -16.06 -20.96
CA ALA A 207 -4.13 -17.05 -21.93
C ALA A 207 -3.21 -16.41 -22.99
N ALA A 208 -2.24 -17.19 -23.46
CA ALA A 208 -1.26 -16.77 -24.45
C ALA A 208 -1.92 -16.50 -25.80
#